data_AF-A0A6V7JJ11-F1
#
_entry.id   AF-A0A6V7JJ11-F1
#
_cell.length_a   1.000
_cell.length_b   1.000
_cell.length_c   1.000
_cell.angle_alpha   90.00
_cell.angle_beta   90.00
_cell.angle_gamma   90.00
#
_symmetry.space_group_name_H-M   'P 1'
#
loop_
_entity.id
_entity.type
_entity.pdbx_description
1 polymer ?
#
loop_
_entity_poly.entity_id
_entity_poly.type
_entity_poly.pdbx_seq_one_letter_code
_entity_poly.pdbx_strand_id
1 'polypeptide(L)' 'VSRMQFKRLVSPEFATIMSLHAGEAYAMQNLTRTDRLGLLLSGKINVLNDSNFLHPILPCEFLDSPEFESSRACLDDKFK' A
#
# COMPACT_ATOMS: atom_id res chain seq x y z
N VAL A 1 -3.41 -18.82 4.90
CA VAL A 1 -3.81 -18.01 6.07
C VAL A 1 -5.08 -18.60 6.67
N SER A 2 -5.11 -18.93 7.96
CA SER A 2 -6.32 -19.43 8.61
C SER A 2 -7.33 -18.30 8.82
N ARG A 3 -8.63 -18.61 8.96
CA ARG A 3 -9.66 -17.59 9.25
C ARG A 3 -9.35 -16.78 10.50
N MET A 4 -8.77 -17.42 11.52
CA MET A 4 -8.40 -16.75 12.76
C MET A 4 -7.20 -15.81 12.57
N GLN A 5 -6.21 -16.20 11.78
CA GLN A 5 -5.09 -15.33 11.41
C GLN A 5 -5.58 -14.13 10.58
N PHE A 6 -6.45 -14.36 9.59
CA PHE A 6 -7.03 -13.28 8.79
C PHE A 6 -7.79 -12.28 9.67
N LYS A 7 -8.64 -12.77 10.59
CA LYS A 7 -9.39 -11.92 11.52
C LYS A 7 -8.48 -11.03 12.38
N ARG A 8 -7.32 -11.55 12.81
CA ARG A 8 -6.30 -10.76 13.52
C ARG A 8 -5.59 -9.77 12.60
N LEU A 9 -5.30 -10.13 11.35
CA LEU A 9 -4.64 -9.20 10.42
C LEU A 9 -5.51 -7.98 10.09
N VAL A 10 -6.83 -8.16 10.02
CA VAL A 10 -7.78 -7.07 9.74
C VAL A 10 -8.30 -6.38 11.00
N SER A 11 -7.78 -6.72 12.19
CA SER A 11 -8.20 -6.08 13.43
C SER A 11 -7.49 -4.75 13.64
N PRO A 12 -8.03 -3.84 14.48
CA PRO A 12 -7.46 -2.50 14.70
C PRO A 12 -6.02 -2.50 15.23
N GLU A 13 -5.57 -3.61 15.81
CA GLU A 13 -4.19 -3.78 16.27
C GLU A 13 -3.18 -3.85 15.12
N PHE A 14 -3.61 -4.27 13.91
CA PHE A 14 -2.72 -4.50 12.76
C PHE A 14 -3.12 -3.72 11.51
N ALA A 15 -4.36 -3.27 11.41
CA ALA A 15 -4.87 -2.54 10.25
C ALA A 15 -5.65 -1.29 10.68
N THR A 16 -5.53 -0.25 9.87
CA THR A 16 -6.30 0.99 10.02
C THR A 16 -7.05 1.30 8.72
N ILE A 17 -8.24 1.88 8.84
CA ILE A 17 -9.01 2.37 7.70
C ILE A 17 -8.70 3.85 7.53
N MET A 18 -8.33 4.24 6.32
CA MET A 18 -8.06 5.62 5.94
C MET A 18 -8.94 6.00 4.76
N SER A 19 -9.51 7.20 4.79
CA SER A 19 -10.24 7.78 3.68
C SER A 19 -9.42 8.90 3.06
N LEU A 20 -9.49 9.03 1.74
CA LEU A 20 -8.85 10.11 0.97
C LEU A 20 -9.91 10.85 0.18
N HIS A 21 -9.80 12.17 0.16
CA HIS A 21 -10.61 13.06 -0.67
C HIS A 21 -10.00 13.19 -2.06
N ALA A 22 -10.82 13.63 -3.02
CA ALA A 22 -10.34 13.90 -4.37
C ALA A 22 -9.21 14.94 -4.34
N GLY A 23 -8.07 14.59 -4.94
CA GLY A 23 -6.87 15.43 -4.97
C GLY A 23 -5.86 15.15 -3.87
N GLU A 24 -6.21 14.35 -2.85
CA GLU A 24 -5.24 13.91 -1.84
C GLU A 24 -4.35 12.79 -2.38
N ALA A 25 -3.06 12.85 -2.05
CA ALA A 25 -2.11 11.81 -2.40
C ALA A 25 -2.00 10.79 -1.27
N TYR A 26 -2.15 9.50 -1.61
CA TYR A 26 -1.85 8.41 -0.69
C TYR A 26 -0.34 8.29 -0.42
N ALA A 27 0.47 8.37 -1.48
CA ALA A 27 1.91 8.31 -1.43
C ALA A 27 2.52 9.24 -2.47
N MET A 28 3.72 9.75 -2.17
CA MET A 28 4.53 10.56 -3.08
C MET A 28 5.92 9.95 -3.19
N GLN A 29 6.42 9.81 -4.42
CA GLN A 29 7.76 9.29 -4.69
C GLN A 29 8.81 10.12 -3.93
N ASN A 30 9.77 9.43 -3.32
CA ASN A 30 10.86 10.02 -2.53
C ASN A 30 10.44 10.75 -1.23
N LEU A 31 9.13 10.83 -0.92
CA LEU A 31 8.62 11.45 0.31
C LEU A 31 7.98 10.43 1.24
N THR A 32 7.08 9.60 0.73
CA THR A 32 6.36 8.61 1.53
C THR A 32 7.24 7.38 1.74
N ARG A 33 7.50 7.02 2.99
CA ARG A 33 8.19 5.77 3.33
C ARG A 33 7.28 4.58 3.07
N THR A 34 7.82 3.54 2.42
CA THR A 34 7.10 2.28 2.20
C THR A 34 7.30 1.29 3.35
N ASP A 35 6.58 1.50 4.46
CA ASP A 35 6.60 0.63 5.64
C ASP A 35 5.25 -0.06 5.93
N ARG A 36 4.25 0.24 5.10
CA ARG A 36 2.87 -0.24 5.22
C ARG A 36 2.38 -0.74 3.88
N LEU A 37 1.44 -1.67 3.92
CA LEU A 37 0.78 -2.22 2.75
C LEU A 37 -0.67 -1.73 2.71
N GLY A 38 -1.01 -0.90 1.73
CA GLY A 38 -2.37 -0.39 1.52
C GLY A 38 -3.17 -1.28 0.58
N LEU A 39 -4.45 -1.52 0.90
CA LEU A 39 -5.44 -2.16 0.02
C LEU A 39 -6.56 -1.15 -0.26
N LEU A 40 -6.89 -0.93 -1.53
CA LEU A 40 -8.00 -0.04 -1.87
C LEU A 40 -9.34 -0.74 -1.61
N LEU A 41 -10.14 -0.24 -0.66
CA LEU A 41 -11.44 -0.83 -0.33
C LEU A 41 -12.55 -0.37 -1.28
N SER A 42 -12.51 0.89 -1.71
CA SER A 42 -13.54 1.50 -2.54
C SER A 42 -13.01 2.72 -3.29
N GLY A 43 -13.64 3.06 -4.41
CA GLY A 43 -13.25 4.21 -5.23
C GLY A 43 -12.19 3.84 -6.27
N LYS A 44 -11.36 4.80 -6.65
CA LYS A 44 -10.30 4.67 -7.65
C LYS A 44 -9.16 5.60 -7.30
N ILE A 45 -7.93 5.09 -7.37
CA ILE A 45 -6.70 5.88 -7.25
C ILE A 45 -6.01 5.94 -8.61
N ASN A 46 -5.39 7.06 -8.94
CA ASN A 46 -4.59 7.20 -10.16
C ASN A 46 -3.11 7.22 -9.78
N VAL A 47 -2.31 6.42 -10.49
CA VAL A 47 -0.85 6.49 -10.40
C VAL A 47 -0.34 7.47 -11.45
N LEU A 48 0.51 8.39 -11.01
CA LEU A 48 1.13 9.39 -11.88
C LEU A 48 2.65 9.36 -11.74
N ASN A 49 3.35 9.64 -12.84
CA ASN A 49 4.79 9.91 -12.86
C ASN A 49 5.04 11.26 -13.54
N ASP A 50 5.64 12.22 -12.82
CA ASP A 50 5.82 13.60 -13.29
C ASP A 50 4.56 14.17 -13.97
N SER A 51 3.41 14.05 -13.29
CA SER A 51 2.06 14.43 -13.77
C SER A 51 1.48 13.63 -14.95
N ASN A 52 2.24 12.70 -15.53
CA ASN A 52 1.71 11.78 -16.54
C ASN A 52 0.94 10.65 -15.86
N PHE A 53 -0.31 10.45 -16.28
CA PHE A 53 -1.11 9.31 -15.83
C PHE A 53 -0.51 8.00 -16.35
N LEU A 54 -0.35 7.02 -15.45
CA LEU A 54 0.13 5.69 -15.81
C LEU A 54 -1.03 4.70 -15.91
N HIS A 55 -1.66 4.40 -14.77
CA HIS A 55 -2.77 3.46 -14.69
C HIS A 55 -3.60 3.74 -13.43
N PRO A 56 -4.85 3.25 -13.37
CA PRO A 56 -5.65 3.32 -12.18
C PRO A 56 -5.38 2.12 -11.27
N ILE A 57 -5.57 2.30 -9.97
CA ILE A 57 -5.70 1.22 -8.99
C ILE A 57 -7.19 1.12 -8.61
N LEU A 58 -7.72 -0.09 -8.70
CA LEU A 58 -9.12 -0.42 -8.52
C LEU A 58 -9.37 -1.07 -7.15
N PRO A 59 -10.64 -1.17 -6.70
CA PRO A 59 -10.96 -1.84 -5.45
C PRO A 59 -10.41 -3.26 -5.40
N CYS A 60 -9.98 -3.67 -4.21
CA CYS A 60 -9.31 -4.94 -3.93
C CYS A 60 -7.90 -5.09 -4.53
N GLU A 61 -7.31 -4.03 -5.06
CA GLU A 61 -5.89 -4.00 -5.48
C GLU A 61 -5.01 -3.33 -4.41
N PHE A 62 -3.76 -3.77 -4.35
CA PHE A 62 -2.76 -3.20 -3.44
C PHE A 62 -2.18 -1.90 -4.01
N LEU A 63 -1.88 -0.95 -3.14
CA LEU A 63 -1.33 0.36 -3.51
C LEU A 63 0.20 0.34 -3.64
N ASP A 64 0.88 -0.43 -2.78
CA ASP A 64 2.34 -0.35 -2.58
C ASP A 64 3.04 -1.71 -2.66
N SER A 65 2.42 -2.70 -3.32
CA SER A 65 2.94 -4.08 -3.30
C SER A 65 4.39 -4.22 -3.81
N PRO A 66 4.81 -3.60 -4.94
CA PRO A 66 6.19 -3.72 -5.41
C PRO A 66 7.22 -3.10 -4.46
N GLU A 67 6.94 -1.92 -3.93
CA GLU A 67 7.84 -1.19 -3.03
C GLU A 67 7.90 -1.85 -1.65
N PHE A 68 6.80 -2.42 -1.16
CA PHE A 68 6.74 -3.14 0.13
C PHE A 68 7.50 -4.47 0.07
N GLU A 69 7.41 -5.21 -1.03
CA GLU A 69 8.20 -6.43 -1.22
C GLU A 69 9.70 -6.12 -1.34
N SER A 70 10.04 -5.05 -2.08
CA SER A 70 11.43 -4.62 -2.29
C SER A 70 12.10 -4.12 -1.02
N SER A 71 11.37 -3.40 -0.16
CA SER A 71 11.91 -2.90 1.11
C SER A 71 12.22 -4.03 2.11
N ARG A 72 11.48 -5.15 2.04
CA ARG A 72 11.73 -6.34 2.86
C ARG A 72 12.83 -7.23 2.29
N ALA A 73 12.93 -7.35 0.97
CA ALA A 73 14.02 -8.08 0.32
C ALA A 73 15.40 -7.50 0.70
N CYS A 74 15.50 -6.17 0.86
CA CYS A 74 16.74 -5.50 1.26
C CYS A 74 17.13 -5.76 2.74
N LEU A 75 16.20 -6.18 3.61
CA LEU A 75 16.49 -6.49 5.02
C LEU A 75 17.12 -7.89 5.19
N ASP A 76 16.81 -8.84 4.31
CA ASP A 76 17.37 -10.20 4.35
C ASP A 76 18.82 -10.26 3.82
N ASP A 77 19.26 -9.32 3.00
CA ASP A 77 20.64 -9.29 2.46
C ASP A 77 21.69 -8.68 3.41
N LYS A 78 21.28 -8.15 4.58
CA LYS A 78 22.22 -7.58 5.58
C LYS A 78 22.75 -8.59 6.60
N PHE A 79 22.40 -9.86 6.49
CA PHE A 79 22.92 -10.94 7.33
C PHE A 79 23.48 -12.10 6.50
N LYS A 80 24.55 -11.82 5.75
CA LYS A 80 25.51 -12.84 5.30
C LYS A 80 26.93 -12.35 5.53
#